data_AF-M2YML4-F1
#
_entry.id   AF-M2YML4-F1
#
_cell.length_a   1.000
_cell.length_b   1.000
_cell.length_c   1.000
_cell.angle_alpha   90.00
_cell.angle_beta   90.00
_cell.angle_gamma   90.00
#
_symmetry.space_group_name_H-M   'P 1'
#
loop_
_entity.id
_entity.type
_entity.pdbx_description
1 polymer ?
#
loop_
_entity_poly.entity_id
_entity_poly.type
_entity_poly.pdbx_seq_one_letter_code
_entity_poly.pdbx_strand_id
1 'polypeptide(L)'
;MQYTLLTISALAATAACTPFAMPAGFSAELDNGLETRQASNCTEYCSNSAGCVCTVRPSDCTAFYTVQPSDTCLSIAKSYNNFTVTQFYKWNPSIGQTCFGLQAYVPVCIDTPWYQYTPPVQPDFGTHYTPDQTPVPVMPNIIDSCESYELVEPGKRVDELAAENGFDESMFPEWNGNATTAWAAYWVCVKA
;
A
#
# COMPACT_ATOMS: atom_id res chain seq x y z
N MET A 1 27.64 -60.45 -36.68
CA MET A 1 27.63 -59.07 -36.14
C MET A 1 27.75 -59.19 -34.64
N GLN A 2 28.94 -58.95 -34.12
CA GLN A 2 29.34 -59.25 -32.75
C GLN A 2 29.52 -57.91 -32.04
N TYR A 3 28.71 -57.67 -31.00
CA TYR A 3 28.67 -56.40 -30.28
C TYR A 3 29.73 -56.40 -29.19
N THR A 4 30.71 -55.51 -29.32
CA THR A 4 31.74 -55.26 -28.30
C THR A 4 31.21 -54.23 -27.31
N LEU A 5 31.05 -54.63 -26.05
CA LEU A 5 30.63 -53.77 -24.94
C LEU A 5 31.80 -52.88 -24.50
N LEU A 6 31.63 -51.56 -24.61
CA LEU A 6 32.54 -50.56 -24.02
C LEU A 6 32.12 -50.31 -22.57
N THR A 7 33.00 -50.67 -21.63
CA THR A 7 32.87 -50.35 -20.21
C THR A 7 33.31 -48.90 -19.96
N ILE A 8 32.40 -48.05 -19.48
CA ILE A 8 32.72 -46.70 -19.00
C ILE A 8 32.93 -46.77 -17.49
N SER A 9 34.17 -46.56 -17.05
CA SER A 9 34.56 -46.44 -15.66
C SER A 9 34.02 -45.14 -15.06
N ALA A 10 33.16 -45.22 -14.05
CA ALA A 10 32.70 -44.06 -13.29
C ALA A 10 33.78 -43.61 -12.29
N LEU A 11 34.25 -42.37 -12.38
CA LEU A 11 35.00 -41.72 -11.31
C LEU A 11 34.03 -41.38 -10.17
N ALA A 12 34.15 -42.08 -9.04
CA ALA A 12 33.53 -41.68 -7.79
C ALA A 12 34.44 -40.65 -7.08
N ALA A 13 34.06 -39.38 -7.09
CA ALA A 13 34.67 -38.39 -6.22
C ALA A 13 34.05 -38.52 -4.82
N THR A 14 34.81 -39.07 -3.87
CA THR A 14 34.41 -39.10 -2.45
C THR A 14 34.68 -37.73 -1.83
N ALA A 15 33.65 -36.91 -1.71
CA ALA A 15 33.70 -35.74 -0.83
C ALA A 15 33.61 -36.22 0.63
N ALA A 16 34.70 -36.09 1.37
CA ALA A 16 34.71 -36.35 2.81
C ALA A 16 34.08 -35.14 3.54
N CYS A 17 32.81 -35.26 3.94
CA CYS A 17 32.23 -34.36 4.94
C CYS A 17 32.77 -34.74 6.31
N THR A 18 33.70 -33.95 6.84
CA THR A 18 34.02 -33.98 8.27
C THR A 18 32.84 -33.36 9.03
N PRO A 19 32.30 -34.02 10.07
CA PRO A 19 31.27 -33.42 10.90
C PRO A 19 31.92 -32.30 11.73
N PHE A 20 31.56 -31.05 11.44
CA PHE A 20 31.79 -29.96 12.39
C PHE A 20 30.92 -30.22 13.61
N ALA A 21 31.56 -30.44 14.76
CA ALA A 21 30.88 -30.49 16.04
C ALA A 21 30.26 -29.11 16.32
N MET A 22 28.93 -29.07 16.41
CA MET A 22 28.21 -27.88 16.86
C MET A 22 28.53 -27.62 18.34
N PRO A 23 28.72 -26.37 18.77
CA PRO A 23 28.91 -26.07 20.18
C PRO A 23 27.65 -26.47 20.97
N ALA A 24 27.85 -27.27 22.02
CA ALA A 24 26.82 -27.57 23.00
C ALA A 24 26.53 -26.30 23.80
N GLY A 25 25.31 -25.77 23.65
CA GLY A 25 24.87 -24.65 24.49
C GLY A 25 23.95 -23.66 23.79
N PHE A 26 22.81 -24.13 23.30
CA PHE A 26 21.58 -23.36 23.38
C PHE A 26 20.47 -24.38 23.61
N SER A 27 20.15 -24.62 24.90
CA SER A 27 18.84 -25.14 25.25
C SER A 27 17.85 -24.05 24.88
N ALA A 28 17.34 -24.07 23.65
CA ALA A 28 16.08 -23.40 23.36
C ALA A 28 15.02 -24.21 24.08
N GLU A 29 14.61 -23.74 25.26
CA GLU A 29 13.35 -24.16 25.84
C GLU A 29 12.27 -23.90 24.80
N LEU A 30 11.55 -24.94 24.42
CA LEU A 30 10.35 -24.80 23.62
C LEU A 30 9.32 -24.14 24.53
N ASP A 31 9.29 -22.81 24.55
CA ASP A 31 8.28 -22.06 25.27
C ASP A 31 6.93 -22.39 24.62
N ASN A 32 6.11 -23.13 25.35
CA ASN A 32 4.73 -23.44 25.01
C ASN A 32 3.79 -22.27 25.40
N GLY A 33 4.36 -21.12 25.76
CA GLY A 33 3.69 -19.84 25.82
C GLY A 33 3.24 -19.44 24.42
N LEU A 34 1.93 -19.57 24.16
CA LEU A 34 1.28 -18.53 23.37
C LEU A 34 1.45 -17.22 24.15
N GLU A 35 2.61 -16.57 24.00
CA GLU A 35 2.74 -15.18 24.38
C GLU A 35 1.66 -14.43 23.61
N THR A 36 0.74 -13.79 24.34
CA THR A 36 -0.22 -12.88 23.74
C THR A 36 0.57 -11.89 22.91
N ARG A 37 0.44 -11.97 21.57
CA ARG A 37 0.94 -10.93 20.66
C ARG A 37 0.58 -9.60 21.29
N GLN A 38 1.60 -8.81 21.59
CA GLN A 38 1.53 -7.43 22.05
C GLN A 38 0.23 -6.78 21.57
N ALA A 39 -0.61 -6.32 22.50
CA ALA A 39 -1.96 -5.83 22.22
C ALA A 39 -1.94 -4.91 21.00
N SER A 40 -2.34 -5.45 19.85
CA SER A 40 -2.40 -4.71 18.62
C SER A 40 -3.48 -3.65 18.81
N ASN A 41 -3.18 -2.39 18.50
CA ASN A 41 -4.14 -1.28 18.56
C ASN A 41 -5.28 -1.40 17.51
N CYS A 42 -5.52 -2.61 17.02
CA CYS A 42 -6.41 -2.92 15.92
C CYS A 42 -7.39 -4.00 16.36
N THR A 43 -8.54 -4.01 15.71
CA THR A 43 -9.53 -5.08 15.81
C THR A 43 -9.17 -6.15 14.78
N GLU A 44 -8.98 -7.39 15.23
CA GLU A 44 -8.80 -8.53 14.34
C GLU A 44 -10.13 -8.87 13.65
N TYR A 45 -10.10 -8.96 12.32
CA TYR A 45 -11.21 -9.41 11.49
C TYR A 45 -10.81 -10.69 10.79
N CYS A 46 -11.53 -11.79 11.04
CA CYS A 46 -11.28 -13.09 10.42
C CYS A 46 -12.49 -13.54 9.58
N SER A 47 -12.25 -13.97 8.34
CA SER A 47 -13.25 -14.66 7.53
C SER A 47 -12.62 -15.74 6.65
N ASN A 48 -13.43 -16.68 6.17
CA ASN A 48 -12.95 -17.72 5.24
C ASN A 48 -12.38 -17.12 3.94
N SER A 49 -12.92 -15.97 3.51
CA SER A 49 -12.54 -15.34 2.25
C SER A 49 -11.36 -14.37 2.38
N ALA A 50 -11.21 -13.72 3.54
CA ALA A 50 -10.15 -12.74 3.79
C ALA A 50 -8.96 -13.30 4.61
N GLY A 51 -9.11 -14.45 5.26
CA GLY A 51 -8.21 -14.81 6.37
C GLY A 51 -8.39 -13.84 7.54
N CYS A 52 -7.39 -13.76 8.42
CA CYS A 52 -7.37 -12.84 9.55
C CYS A 52 -6.54 -11.59 9.21
N VAL A 53 -7.12 -10.42 9.45
CA VAL A 53 -6.53 -9.11 9.14
C VAL A 53 -6.70 -8.18 10.34
N CYS A 54 -5.64 -7.43 10.63
CA CYS A 54 -5.62 -6.42 11.69
C CYS A 54 -6.17 -5.08 11.14
N THR A 55 -7.37 -4.69 11.60
CA THR A 55 -8.07 -3.49 11.12
C THR A 55 -8.09 -2.37 12.16
N VAL A 56 -7.63 -1.19 11.80
CA VAL A 56 -7.72 0.05 12.58
C VAL A 56 -8.72 0.95 11.88
N ARG A 57 -9.73 1.42 12.61
CA ARG A 57 -10.80 2.31 12.15
C ARG A 57 -11.48 2.99 13.35
N PRO A 58 -12.22 4.11 13.16
CA PRO A 58 -13.00 4.72 14.23
C PRO A 58 -13.95 3.71 14.89
N SER A 59 -14.03 3.75 16.23
CA SER A 59 -14.91 2.90 17.03
C SER A 59 -16.41 3.14 16.76
N ASP A 60 -16.70 4.35 16.32
CA ASP A 60 -18.00 4.95 16.09
C ASP A 60 -18.31 5.11 14.59
N CYS A 61 -17.64 4.30 13.75
CA CYS A 61 -18.01 4.14 12.36
C CYS A 61 -19.47 3.68 12.23
N THR A 62 -20.28 4.44 11.49
CA THR A 62 -21.74 4.22 11.36
C THR A 62 -22.13 3.37 10.18
N ALA A 63 -21.28 3.26 9.16
CA ALA A 63 -21.52 2.40 8.00
C ALA A 63 -20.24 1.72 7.52
N PHE A 64 -20.39 0.49 7.05
CA PHE A 64 -19.30 -0.33 6.53
C PHE A 64 -19.56 -0.76 5.10
N TYR A 65 -18.49 -0.82 4.31
CA TYR A 65 -18.47 -1.45 3.01
C TYR A 65 -17.55 -2.67 3.03
N THR A 66 -17.99 -3.80 2.49
CA THR A 66 -17.13 -4.97 2.31
C THR A 66 -16.45 -4.87 0.95
N VAL A 67 -15.13 -4.72 0.96
CA VAL A 67 -14.30 -4.60 -0.24
C VAL A 67 -14.55 -5.78 -1.18
N GLN A 68 -14.81 -5.50 -2.44
CA GLN A 68 -14.95 -6.50 -3.49
C GLN A 68 -13.63 -6.75 -4.21
N PRO A 69 -13.46 -7.91 -4.88
CA PRO A 69 -12.34 -8.11 -5.78
C PRO A 69 -12.26 -6.97 -6.81
N SER A 70 -11.04 -6.48 -7.05
CA SER A 70 -10.73 -5.37 -7.97
C SER A 70 -11.17 -3.98 -7.51
N ASP A 71 -11.69 -3.82 -6.30
CA ASP A 71 -11.88 -2.47 -5.74
C ASP A 71 -10.56 -1.73 -5.52
N THR A 72 -10.64 -0.42 -5.66
CA THR A 72 -9.60 0.53 -5.29
C THR A 72 -10.19 1.53 -4.29
N CYS A 73 -9.35 2.19 -3.50
CA CYS A 73 -9.80 3.25 -2.60
C CYS A 73 -10.58 4.34 -3.37
N LEU A 74 -10.16 4.62 -4.61
CA LEU A 74 -10.83 5.55 -5.50
C LEU A 74 -12.20 5.05 -5.97
N SER A 75 -12.32 3.79 -6.39
CA SER A 75 -13.60 3.26 -6.89
C SER A 75 -14.66 3.26 -5.80
N ILE A 76 -14.28 2.91 -4.57
CA ILE A 76 -15.17 2.92 -3.40
C ILE A 76 -15.60 4.35 -3.07
N ALA A 77 -14.66 5.29 -2.92
CA ALA A 77 -15.02 6.68 -2.60
C ALA A 77 -15.93 7.29 -3.68
N LYS A 78 -15.64 7.01 -4.97
CA LYS A 78 -16.48 7.46 -6.09
C LYS A 78 -17.87 6.84 -6.09
N SER A 79 -18.02 5.55 -5.72
CA SER A 79 -19.33 4.89 -5.74
C SER A 79 -20.30 5.47 -4.72
N TYR A 80 -19.78 5.96 -3.59
CA TYR A 80 -20.60 6.56 -2.55
C TYR A 80 -20.78 8.07 -2.72
N ASN A 81 -19.77 8.77 -3.24
CA ASN A 81 -19.78 10.21 -3.52
C ASN A 81 -20.23 11.11 -2.35
N ASN A 82 -20.13 10.60 -1.13
CA ASN A 82 -20.51 11.30 0.10
C ASN A 82 -19.32 11.45 1.05
N PHE A 83 -18.11 10.99 0.70
CA PHE A 83 -16.85 11.25 1.40
C PHE A 83 -15.65 11.25 0.44
N THR A 84 -14.60 12.01 0.80
CA THR A 84 -13.38 12.14 0.00
C THR A 84 -12.51 10.88 0.09
N VAL A 85 -11.66 10.59 -0.90
CA VAL A 85 -10.68 9.49 -0.79
C VAL A 85 -9.73 9.74 0.40
N THR A 86 -9.37 11.01 0.65
CA THR A 86 -8.69 11.46 1.87
C THR A 86 -9.36 10.93 3.14
N GLN A 87 -10.67 11.13 3.24
CA GLN A 87 -11.44 10.78 4.42
C GLN A 87 -11.53 9.26 4.57
N PHE A 88 -11.65 8.54 3.46
CA PHE A 88 -11.62 7.09 3.43
C PHE A 88 -10.29 6.54 4.00
N TYR A 89 -9.14 7.11 3.65
CA TYR A 89 -7.85 6.73 4.26
C TYR A 89 -7.81 7.05 5.76
N LYS A 90 -8.30 8.22 6.18
CA LYS A 90 -8.34 8.62 7.60
C LYS A 90 -9.19 7.66 8.43
N TRP A 91 -10.31 7.19 7.90
CA TRP A 91 -11.17 6.23 8.59
C TRP A 91 -10.64 4.79 8.56
N ASN A 92 -9.71 4.47 7.68
CA ASN A 92 -9.20 3.11 7.50
C ASN A 92 -7.67 3.04 7.50
N PRO A 93 -6.95 3.44 8.57
CA PRO A 93 -5.49 3.45 8.60
C PRO A 93 -4.81 2.14 8.17
N SER A 94 -5.43 0.99 8.39
CA SER A 94 -4.88 -0.32 7.99
C SER A 94 -4.69 -0.49 6.49
N ILE A 95 -5.36 0.30 5.64
CA ILE A 95 -5.17 0.21 4.18
C ILE A 95 -3.90 0.94 3.72
N GLY A 96 -3.24 1.67 4.62
CA GLY A 96 -2.07 2.50 4.34
C GLY A 96 -2.42 3.77 3.57
N GLN A 97 -1.42 4.63 3.34
CA GLN A 97 -1.60 5.87 2.57
C GLN A 97 -1.66 5.62 1.05
N THR A 98 -1.26 4.43 0.61
CA THR A 98 -1.14 4.03 -0.80
C THR A 98 -2.20 3.02 -1.23
N CYS A 99 -3.21 2.75 -0.39
CA CYS A 99 -4.24 1.74 -0.64
C CYS A 99 -3.74 0.29 -0.74
N PHE A 100 -2.44 0.01 -0.60
CA PHE A 100 -1.91 -1.36 -0.73
C PHE A 100 -2.45 -2.33 0.32
N GLY A 101 -2.91 -1.83 1.47
CA GLY A 101 -3.55 -2.65 2.49
C GLY A 101 -5.06 -2.88 2.25
N LEU A 102 -5.63 -2.37 1.16
CA LEU A 102 -7.03 -2.62 0.83
C LEU A 102 -7.19 -4.08 0.40
N GLN A 103 -7.89 -4.86 1.21
CA GLN A 103 -8.01 -6.30 1.03
C GLN A 103 -9.45 -6.72 0.75
N ALA A 104 -9.64 -7.54 -0.27
CA ALA A 104 -10.95 -8.08 -0.62
C ALA A 104 -11.58 -8.83 0.57
N TYR A 105 -12.89 -8.67 0.70
CA TYR A 105 -13.74 -9.25 1.75
C TYR A 105 -13.47 -8.73 3.17
N VAL A 106 -12.67 -7.67 3.33
CA VAL A 106 -12.47 -6.97 4.61
C VAL A 106 -13.40 -5.75 4.68
N PRO A 107 -14.10 -5.51 5.81
CA PRO A 107 -14.95 -4.34 5.95
C PRO A 107 -14.15 -3.07 6.23
N VAL A 108 -14.41 -2.03 5.45
CA VAL A 108 -13.88 -0.68 5.61
C VAL A 108 -14.98 0.26 6.10
N CYS A 109 -14.61 1.24 6.90
CA CYS A 109 -15.47 2.32 7.34
C CYS A 109 -15.74 3.31 6.20
N ILE A 110 -17.01 3.66 6.00
CA ILE A 110 -17.45 4.59 4.94
C ILE A 110 -18.32 5.73 5.46
N ASP A 111 -18.57 5.78 6.77
CA ASP A 111 -19.33 6.86 7.37
C ASP A 111 -19.03 7.00 8.87
N THR A 112 -19.10 8.24 9.36
CA THR A 112 -18.94 8.56 10.78
C THR A 112 -19.85 9.74 11.17
N PRO A 113 -20.45 9.77 12.37
CA PRO A 113 -21.46 10.77 12.74
C PRO A 113 -20.93 12.21 12.84
N TRP A 114 -19.62 12.42 12.97
CA TRP A 114 -18.99 13.75 12.97
C TRP A 114 -18.54 14.23 11.59
N TYR A 115 -18.63 13.38 10.56
CA TYR A 115 -18.34 13.80 9.20
C TYR A 115 -19.60 14.34 8.55
N GLN A 116 -19.60 15.65 8.31
CA GLN A 116 -20.66 16.33 7.59
C GLN A 116 -20.23 16.51 6.14
N TYR A 117 -20.95 15.83 5.25
CA TYR A 117 -20.76 15.96 3.82
C TYR A 117 -21.14 17.38 3.37
N THR A 118 -20.16 18.11 2.84
CA THR A 118 -20.40 19.35 2.10
C THR A 118 -19.90 19.12 0.67
N PRO A 119 -20.78 19.00 -0.34
CA PRO A 119 -20.36 18.85 -1.72
C PRO A 119 -19.47 20.03 -2.18
N PRO A 120 -18.47 19.82 -3.07
CA PRO A 120 -18.06 18.55 -3.71
C PRO A 120 -16.99 17.76 -2.92
N VAL A 121 -17.00 16.42 -3.07
CA VAL A 121 -16.24 15.47 -2.23
C VAL A 121 -14.89 15.01 -2.82
N GLN A 122 -14.64 15.25 -4.09
CA GLN A 122 -13.28 15.28 -4.62
C GLN A 122 -13.21 16.54 -5.46
N PRO A 123 -12.16 17.35 -5.32
CA PRO A 123 -11.94 18.41 -6.27
C PRO A 123 -11.78 17.78 -7.66
N ASP A 124 -12.09 18.55 -8.70
CA ASP A 124 -11.94 18.08 -10.07
C ASP A 124 -10.46 17.75 -10.33
N PHE A 125 -10.19 16.79 -11.24
CA PHE A 125 -8.82 16.50 -11.64
C PHE A 125 -8.14 17.76 -12.20
N GLY A 126 -6.85 17.92 -11.93
CA GLY A 126 -6.12 19.15 -12.24
C GLY A 126 -6.29 20.26 -11.19
N THR A 127 -7.10 20.04 -10.14
CA THR A 127 -7.18 21.02 -9.04
C THR A 127 -5.85 21.10 -8.30
N HIS A 128 -5.44 22.33 -7.96
CA HIS A 128 -4.27 22.61 -7.13
C HIS A 128 -4.63 22.90 -5.68
N TYR A 129 -3.91 22.25 -4.76
CA TYR A 129 -3.94 22.53 -3.33
C TYR A 129 -2.61 23.08 -2.83
N THR A 130 -2.66 23.96 -1.83
CA THR A 130 -1.50 24.41 -1.06
C THR A 130 -1.25 23.51 0.16
N PRO A 131 -0.07 23.58 0.81
CA PRO A 131 0.29 22.70 1.94
C PRO A 131 -0.69 22.76 3.13
N ASP A 132 -1.28 23.92 3.39
CA ASP A 132 -2.24 24.13 4.47
C ASP A 132 -3.57 23.38 4.27
N GLN A 133 -3.90 23.02 3.03
CA GLN A 133 -5.10 22.23 2.73
C GLN A 133 -4.91 20.73 3.04
N THR A 134 -3.68 20.30 3.35
CA THR A 134 -3.32 18.91 3.72
C THR A 134 -3.91 17.87 2.73
N PRO A 135 -3.49 17.90 1.44
CA PRO A 135 -4.00 16.98 0.45
C PRO A 135 -3.74 15.52 0.85
N VAL A 136 -4.70 14.63 0.57
CA VAL A 136 -4.55 13.19 0.77
C VAL A 136 -5.36 12.44 -0.31
N PRO A 137 -4.89 11.32 -0.86
CA PRO A 137 -3.56 10.75 -0.61
C PRO A 137 -2.50 11.52 -1.40
N VAL A 138 -1.35 11.80 -0.79
CA VAL A 138 -0.16 12.26 -1.51
C VAL A 138 0.66 11.06 -1.98
N MET A 139 1.46 11.23 -3.04
CA MET A 139 2.43 10.21 -3.40
C MET A 139 3.41 9.93 -2.24
N PRO A 140 3.86 8.67 -2.06
CA PRO A 140 4.83 8.35 -1.03
C PRO A 140 6.13 9.14 -1.20
N ASN A 141 6.72 9.56 -0.08
CA ASN A 141 8.00 10.26 -0.04
C ASN A 141 8.01 11.56 -0.87
N ILE A 142 6.87 12.24 -1.00
CA ILE A 142 6.80 13.61 -1.49
C ILE A 142 7.65 14.51 -0.59
N ILE A 143 8.35 15.50 -1.16
CA ILE A 143 9.23 16.37 -0.38
C ILE A 143 8.46 17.36 0.49
N ASP A 144 9.00 17.69 1.66
CA ASP A 144 8.37 18.61 2.61
C ASP A 144 8.29 20.07 2.10
N SER A 145 9.11 20.44 1.12
CA SER A 145 9.12 21.78 0.53
C SER A 145 8.10 21.97 -0.60
N CYS A 146 7.21 21.00 -0.85
CA CYS A 146 6.20 21.16 -1.89
C CYS A 146 5.27 22.36 -1.61
N GLU A 147 5.15 23.27 -2.57
CA GLU A 147 4.33 24.49 -2.50
C GLU A 147 2.96 24.33 -3.19
N SER A 148 2.85 23.42 -4.17
CA SER A 148 1.60 23.18 -4.91
C SER A 148 1.44 21.70 -5.25
N TYR A 149 0.26 21.17 -4.94
CA TYR A 149 -0.12 19.80 -5.21
C TYR A 149 -1.21 19.76 -6.26
N GLU A 150 -1.11 18.88 -7.26
CA GLU A 150 -2.18 18.65 -8.23
C GLU A 150 -2.82 17.27 -8.04
N LEU A 151 -4.16 17.20 -8.09
CA LEU A 151 -4.89 15.93 -8.11
C LEU A 151 -4.86 15.30 -9.50
N VAL A 152 -4.16 14.18 -9.62
CA VAL A 152 -3.84 13.54 -10.91
C VAL A 152 -5.04 12.81 -11.52
N GLU A 153 -5.34 13.12 -12.78
CA GLU A 153 -6.32 12.39 -13.58
C GLU A 153 -5.84 10.97 -13.95
N PRO A 154 -6.74 9.95 -14.02
CA PRO A 154 -6.40 8.65 -14.58
C PRO A 154 -5.74 8.74 -15.97
N GLY A 155 -4.51 8.23 -16.07
CA GLY A 155 -3.76 8.16 -17.33
C GLY A 155 -2.92 9.41 -17.65
N LYS A 156 -3.00 10.47 -16.83
CA LYS A 156 -2.15 11.65 -16.97
C LYS A 156 -0.68 11.27 -16.90
N ARG A 157 0.11 11.70 -17.88
CA ARG A 157 1.56 11.45 -17.94
C ARG A 157 2.35 12.58 -17.29
N VAL A 158 3.60 12.30 -16.92
CA VAL A 158 4.47 13.28 -16.26
C VAL A 158 4.89 14.40 -17.22
N ASP A 159 5.13 14.11 -18.50
CA ASP A 159 5.40 15.12 -19.53
C ASP A 159 4.23 16.12 -19.68
N GLU A 160 2.99 15.63 -19.58
CA GLU A 160 1.78 16.47 -19.62
C GLU A 160 1.66 17.33 -18.36
N LEU A 161 1.88 16.76 -17.17
CA LEU A 161 1.89 17.51 -15.90
C LEU A 161 2.95 18.60 -15.90
N ALA A 162 4.16 18.27 -16.36
CA ALA A 162 5.28 19.20 -16.45
C ALA A 162 4.96 20.37 -17.38
N ALA A 163 4.41 20.08 -18.56
CA ALA A 163 3.99 21.10 -19.51
C ALA A 163 2.84 21.98 -18.98
N GLU A 164 1.85 21.37 -18.30
CA GLU A 164 0.69 22.06 -17.72
C GLU A 164 1.08 23.01 -16.58
N ASN A 165 2.02 22.59 -15.73
CA ASN A 165 2.45 23.34 -14.54
C ASN A 165 3.72 24.17 -14.73
N GLY A 166 4.38 24.06 -15.89
CA GLY A 166 5.56 24.86 -16.23
C GLY A 166 6.83 24.47 -15.47
N PHE A 167 7.05 23.18 -15.22
CA PHE A 167 8.29 22.65 -14.65
C PHE A 167 8.99 21.69 -15.63
N ASP A 168 10.29 21.43 -15.42
CA ASP A 168 11.02 20.42 -16.22
C ASP A 168 10.64 19.01 -15.76
N GLU A 169 10.29 18.10 -16.67
CA GLU A 169 9.89 16.72 -16.35
C GLU A 169 10.89 16.03 -15.39
N SER A 170 12.18 16.35 -15.46
CA SER A 170 13.20 15.80 -14.56
C SER A 170 12.97 16.12 -13.09
N MET A 171 12.24 17.19 -12.77
CA MET A 171 11.94 17.60 -11.40
C MET A 171 10.89 16.72 -10.73
N PHE A 172 10.04 16.04 -11.51
CA PHE A 172 8.97 15.21 -10.94
C PHE A 172 9.47 14.13 -9.97
N PRO A 173 10.46 13.27 -10.33
CA PRO A 173 11.02 12.30 -9.39
C PRO A 173 11.72 12.97 -8.20
N GLU A 174 12.31 14.16 -8.36
CA GLU A 174 12.96 14.87 -7.25
C GLU A 174 11.94 15.29 -6.17
N TRP A 175 10.73 15.69 -6.59
CA TRP A 175 9.68 16.14 -5.68
C TRP A 175 8.77 15.02 -5.18
N ASN A 176 8.62 13.93 -5.95
CA ASN A 176 7.61 12.89 -5.71
C ASN A 176 8.24 11.52 -5.42
N GLY A 177 9.24 11.48 -4.53
CA GLY A 177 9.75 10.22 -3.99
C GLY A 177 10.44 9.31 -5.01
N ASN A 178 11.15 9.91 -5.98
CA ASN A 178 11.81 9.24 -7.10
C ASN A 178 10.85 8.47 -8.04
N ALA A 179 9.57 8.84 -8.05
CA ALA A 179 8.60 8.23 -8.95
C ALA A 179 8.77 8.71 -10.39
N THR A 180 8.61 7.78 -11.34
CA THR A 180 8.67 8.07 -12.78
C THR A 180 7.30 8.21 -13.43
N THR A 181 6.23 8.01 -12.67
CA THR A 181 4.84 8.08 -13.14
C THR A 181 3.97 8.74 -12.10
N ALA A 182 3.03 9.58 -12.52
CA ALA A 182 2.01 10.16 -11.65
C ALA A 182 0.89 9.14 -11.37
N TRP A 183 0.50 8.99 -10.10
CA TRP A 183 -0.51 8.02 -9.70
C TRP A 183 -1.91 8.63 -9.76
N ALA A 184 -2.82 7.98 -10.48
CA ALA A 184 -4.20 8.45 -10.61
C ALA A 184 -4.88 8.62 -9.23
N ALA A 185 -5.54 9.76 -9.05
CA ALA A 185 -6.18 10.18 -7.79
C ALA A 185 -5.25 10.27 -6.57
N TYR A 186 -3.96 10.48 -6.82
CA TYR A 186 -3.01 10.98 -5.83
C TYR A 186 -2.73 12.45 -6.10
N TRP A 187 -2.43 13.15 -5.04
CA TRP A 187 -1.86 14.49 -5.07
C TRP A 187 -0.36 14.39 -5.29
N VAL A 188 0.13 15.08 -6.31
CA VAL A 188 1.55 15.11 -6.67
C VAL A 188 2.08 16.52 -6.56
N CYS A 189 3.34 16.64 -6.17
CA CYS A 189 4.01 17.92 -6.13
C CYS A 189 4.30 18.38 -7.56
N VAL A 190 3.82 19.57 -7.88
CA VAL A 190 4.03 20.23 -9.18
C VAL A 190 4.78 21.55 -9.04
N LYS A 191 5.08 21.97 -7.81
CA LYS A 191 5.90 23.15 -7.48
C LYS A 191 6.50 22.99 -6.08
N ALA A 192 7.77 23.28 -5.91
CA ALA A 192 8.52 23.19 -4.64
C ALA A 192 9.52 24.34 -4.50
#